data_AF-A0A9P9UDP0-F1
#
_entry.id   AF-A0A9P9UDP0-F1
#
_cell.length_a   1.000
_cell.length_b   1.000
_cell.length_c   1.000
_cell.angle_alpha   90.00
_cell.angle_beta   90.00
_cell.angle_gamma   90.00
#
_symmetry.space_group_name_H-M   'P 1'
#
loop_
_entity.id
_entity.type
_entity.pdbx_description
1 polymer ?
#
loop_
_entity_poly.entity_id
_entity_poly.type
_entity_poly.pdbx_seq_one_letter_code
_entity_poly.pdbx_strand_id
1 'polypeptide(L)'
;FIKPECYYVIFDLSSSSRQAYLPVIIELLRLLLTPKHPDWRPYMHLLYPAEAVGDLVARFDALASVLPKHLSPLFSAPMRELALVLVDRTARERYCMYSPGAKGQYTNLVKHIALSGPPSSDSVSPHTQFLRDWIGQCCVEYHSSLRPFPYDVEAALIRTRWRSSAAYGLELLVANDVSEAEKKDLLDAFKEVGFLDTAKGRLTLLQKLAEGQEWDHAKRHPPKSRSNNALSIRLIEYALSSCFPAGLDSLQAMSRTDRRKILPYAGGYTGNEEILKYLLDNGLEEVLNIVTCPAPKSIGIAWEDCLVLHRAVLWGDISMVKLLLDRGARMLQDDRGKTPLLLAEDKNHSISVPGDPTKDVEGREEKAELIKAKLKERGLPQGHVDEPDEHLSEGEAPIRGRENKI
;
A
#
# COMPACT_ATOMS: atom_id res chain seq x y z
N PHE A 1 13.78 12.82 27.92
CA PHE A 1 14.74 11.95 28.65
C PHE A 1 14.10 10.81 29.43
N ILE A 2 12.81 10.48 29.20
CA ILE A 2 12.21 9.24 29.71
C ILE A 2 11.93 8.39 28.48
N LYS A 3 12.48 7.18 28.44
CA LYS A 3 12.03 6.12 27.54
C LYS A 3 11.05 5.24 28.33
N PRO A 4 9.91 4.82 27.74
CA PRO A 4 9.40 5.21 26.42
C PRO A 4 8.96 6.69 26.39
N GLU A 5 8.83 7.25 25.18
CA GLU A 5 8.31 8.61 25.00
C GLU A 5 6.89 8.70 25.58
N CYS A 6 6.74 9.45 26.68
CA CYS A 6 5.44 9.71 27.30
C CYS A 6 4.85 11.00 26.75
N TYR A 7 3.65 10.91 26.19
CA TYR A 7 2.89 12.04 25.68
C TYR A 7 1.84 12.44 26.72
N TYR A 8 1.84 13.71 27.12
CA TYR A 8 0.90 14.24 28.09
C TYR A 8 -0.13 15.11 27.38
N VAL A 9 -1.41 14.76 27.54
CA VAL A 9 -2.53 15.64 27.14
C VAL A 9 -2.96 16.42 28.37
N ILE A 10 -2.81 17.74 28.32
CA ILE A 10 -3.14 18.63 29.44
C ILE A 10 -4.44 19.36 29.12
N PHE A 11 -5.47 19.12 29.93
CA PHE A 11 -6.71 19.88 29.91
C PHE A 11 -6.61 21.03 30.91
N ASP A 12 -6.34 22.24 30.43
CA ASP A 12 -6.35 23.44 31.26
C ASP A 12 -7.80 23.90 31.49
N LEU A 13 -8.37 23.46 32.61
CA LEU A 13 -9.76 23.73 32.98
C LEU A 13 -9.80 24.59 34.24
N SER A 14 -10.62 25.65 34.18
CA SER A 14 -11.03 26.42 35.36
C SER A 14 -11.68 25.51 36.41
N SER A 15 -11.71 25.94 37.67
CA SER A 15 -12.28 25.12 38.76
C SER A 15 -13.73 24.72 38.51
N SER A 16 -14.55 25.61 37.95
CA SER A 16 -15.94 25.35 37.60
C SER A 16 -16.06 24.40 36.41
N SER A 17 -15.28 24.61 35.34
CA SER A 17 -15.23 23.71 34.18
C SER A 17 -14.72 22.32 34.55
N ARG A 18 -13.77 22.22 35.49
CA ARG A 18 -13.24 20.95 35.98
C ARG A 18 -14.32 20.16 36.70
N GLN A 19 -15.06 20.78 37.61
CA GLN A 19 -16.17 20.10 38.31
C GLN A 19 -17.27 19.65 37.33
N ALA A 20 -17.57 20.45 36.31
CA ALA A 20 -18.61 20.16 35.34
C ALA A 20 -18.21 19.06 34.32
N TYR A 21 -16.99 19.13 33.77
CA TYR A 21 -16.62 18.35 32.58
C TYR A 21 -15.61 17.24 32.83
N LEU A 22 -14.81 17.29 33.91
CA LEU A 22 -13.81 16.26 34.17
C LEU A 22 -14.42 14.84 34.26
N PRO A 23 -15.57 14.62 34.92
CA PRO A 23 -16.19 13.29 34.93
C PRO A 23 -16.56 12.79 33.53
N VAL A 24 -17.09 13.68 32.68
CA VAL A 24 -17.48 13.37 31.29
C VAL A 24 -16.26 13.08 30.42
N ILE A 25 -15.19 13.87 30.55
CA ILE A 25 -13.92 13.65 29.86
C ILE A 25 -13.33 12.29 30.26
N ILE A 26 -13.33 11.97 31.56
CA ILE A 26 -12.85 10.67 32.05
C ILE A 26 -13.67 9.55 31.41
N GLU A 27 -14.99 9.58 31.48
CA GLU A 27 -15.86 8.57 30.86
C GLU A 27 -15.65 8.42 29.35
N LEU A 28 -15.45 9.54 28.65
CA LEU A 28 -15.13 9.53 27.22
C LEU A 28 -13.77 8.84 26.97
N LEU A 29 -12.75 9.13 27.77
CA LEU A 29 -11.47 8.42 27.70
C LEU A 29 -11.60 6.93 28.03
N ARG A 30 -12.46 6.53 28.98
CA ARG A 30 -12.76 5.11 29.26
C ARG A 30 -13.35 4.39 28.06
N LEU A 31 -14.19 5.08 27.30
CA LEU A 31 -14.84 4.52 26.12
C LEU A 31 -13.84 4.33 24.97
N LEU A 32 -12.92 5.28 24.80
CA LEU A 32 -11.92 5.26 23.72
C LEU A 32 -10.70 4.38 24.01
N LEU A 33 -10.37 4.17 25.30
CA LEU A 33 -9.24 3.35 25.74
C LEU A 33 -9.73 2.05 26.35
N THR A 34 -9.24 0.89 25.88
CA THR A 34 -9.45 -0.36 26.63
C THR A 34 -8.17 -0.80 27.37
N PRO A 35 -8.24 -1.17 28.67
CA PRO A 35 -7.06 -1.27 29.53
C PRO A 35 -6.46 -2.69 29.60
N LYS A 36 -5.14 -2.84 29.41
CA LYS A 36 -4.27 -4.04 29.63
C LYS A 36 -2.80 -3.73 29.29
N HIS A 37 -2.30 -2.52 29.55
CA HIS A 37 -0.86 -2.40 29.75
C HIS A 37 -0.59 -2.65 31.24
N PRO A 38 0.38 -3.49 31.63
CA PRO A 38 0.70 -3.74 33.03
C PRO A 38 1.04 -2.46 33.81
N ASP A 39 1.54 -1.41 33.13
CA ASP A 39 1.84 -0.11 33.76
C ASP A 39 0.60 0.76 34.03
N TRP A 40 -0.56 0.41 33.48
CA TRP A 40 -1.81 1.14 33.70
C TRP A 40 -2.61 0.59 34.89
N ARG A 41 -2.06 -0.40 35.61
CA ARG A 41 -2.60 -0.94 36.87
C ARG A 41 -3.02 0.14 37.88
N PRO A 42 -2.28 1.25 38.09
CA PRO A 42 -2.70 2.28 39.02
C PRO A 42 -4.00 2.97 38.61
N TYR A 43 -4.33 3.00 37.32
CA TYR A 43 -5.49 3.71 36.76
C TYR A 43 -6.63 2.75 36.33
N MET A 44 -6.49 1.44 36.55
CA MET A 44 -7.50 0.42 36.21
C MET A 44 -8.85 0.69 36.87
N HIS A 45 -8.86 1.19 38.11
CA HIS A 45 -10.08 1.58 38.83
C HIS A 45 -10.76 2.82 38.22
N LEU A 46 -10.01 3.61 37.44
CA LEU A 46 -10.49 4.77 36.71
C LEU A 46 -10.84 4.47 35.25
N LEU A 47 -10.72 3.23 34.74
CA LEU A 47 -10.93 2.91 33.32
C LEU A 47 -11.83 1.68 33.08
N TYR A 48 -12.44 1.13 34.11
CA TYR A 48 -13.42 0.04 33.95
C TYR A 48 -14.75 0.57 33.43
N PRO A 49 -15.28 -0.03 32.36
CA PRO A 49 -16.53 -0.75 32.51
C PRO A 49 -16.37 -2.20 32.03
N ALA A 50 -16.66 -3.12 32.95
CA ALA A 50 -16.93 -4.52 32.64
C ALA A 50 -18.16 -4.59 31.73
N GLU A 51 -18.08 -5.33 30.64
CA GLU A 51 -19.18 -6.11 30.07
C GLU A 51 -20.58 -5.51 30.26
N ALA A 52 -20.84 -4.36 29.62
CA ALA A 52 -22.19 -3.82 29.46
C ALA A 52 -22.35 -3.40 28.00
N VAL A 53 -22.82 -4.38 27.23
CA VAL A 53 -23.19 -4.33 25.82
C VAL A 53 -24.30 -3.28 25.63
N GLY A 54 -23.95 -2.16 25.02
CA GLY A 54 -24.87 -1.10 24.60
C GLY A 54 -24.33 -0.44 23.32
N ASP A 55 -25.10 0.44 22.70
CA ASP A 55 -24.64 1.16 21.50
C ASP A 55 -23.50 2.13 21.86
N LEU A 56 -22.26 1.76 21.51
CA LEU A 56 -21.06 2.56 21.77
C LEU A 56 -21.13 3.93 21.09
N VAL A 57 -21.74 4.01 19.91
CA VAL A 57 -21.91 5.27 19.17
C VAL A 57 -22.86 6.19 19.94
N ALA A 58 -24.03 5.68 20.32
CA ALA A 58 -25.00 6.46 21.09
C ALA A 58 -24.43 6.94 22.43
N ARG A 59 -23.65 6.09 23.13
CA ARG A 59 -23.00 6.48 24.38
C ARG A 59 -21.91 7.54 24.15
N PHE A 60 -21.12 7.40 23.09
CA PHE A 60 -20.13 8.39 22.70
C PHE A 60 -20.80 9.74 22.39
N ASP A 61 -21.89 9.76 21.63
CA ASP A 61 -22.64 10.98 21.31
C ASP A 61 -23.23 11.64 22.55
N ALA A 62 -23.81 10.85 23.46
CA ALA A 62 -24.34 11.35 24.71
C ALA A 62 -23.25 12.04 25.57
N LEU A 63 -22.05 11.46 25.63
CA LEU A 63 -20.93 12.08 26.38
C LEU A 63 -20.36 13.30 25.64
N ALA A 64 -20.13 13.18 24.34
CA ALA A 64 -19.51 14.22 23.54
C ALA A 64 -20.41 15.46 23.38
N SER A 65 -21.73 15.30 23.38
CA SER A 65 -22.69 16.42 23.30
C SER A 65 -22.80 17.25 24.58
N VAL A 66 -22.42 16.69 25.74
CA VAL A 66 -22.37 17.43 27.02
C VAL A 66 -21.18 18.39 27.06
N LEU A 67 -20.11 18.08 26.31
CA LEU A 67 -18.90 18.90 26.28
C LEU A 67 -19.11 20.17 25.44
N PRO A 68 -18.50 21.31 25.83
CA PRO A 68 -18.43 22.50 24.98
C PRO A 68 -17.85 22.17 23.61
N LYS A 69 -18.26 22.88 22.55
CA LYS A 69 -17.84 22.62 21.17
C LYS A 69 -16.32 22.46 20.98
N HIS A 70 -15.50 23.22 21.72
CA HIS A 70 -14.04 23.15 21.62
C HIS A 70 -13.41 21.94 22.33
N LEU A 71 -14.13 21.32 23.28
CA LEU A 71 -13.72 20.09 23.99
C LEU A 71 -14.41 18.83 23.47
N SER A 72 -15.47 18.99 22.68
CA SER A 72 -16.21 17.87 22.12
C SER A 72 -15.52 17.30 20.89
N PRO A 73 -15.24 15.99 20.83
CA PRO A 73 -14.69 15.36 19.63
C PRO A 73 -15.65 15.37 18.43
N LEU A 74 -16.95 15.67 18.62
CA LEU A 74 -17.91 15.84 17.52
C LEU A 74 -17.74 17.17 16.77
N PHE A 75 -17.20 18.18 17.44
CA PHE A 75 -17.17 19.56 16.94
C PHE A 75 -15.74 20.13 16.82
N SER A 76 -14.79 19.62 17.62
CA SER A 76 -13.40 20.10 17.68
C SER A 76 -12.47 19.12 16.98
N ALA A 77 -11.82 19.58 15.90
CA ALA A 77 -10.89 18.76 15.13
C ALA A 77 -9.72 18.18 15.97
N PRO A 78 -9.05 18.95 16.85
CA PRO A 78 -8.01 18.39 17.74
C PRO A 78 -8.54 17.29 18.67
N MET A 79 -9.74 17.46 19.22
CA MET A 79 -10.33 16.47 20.11
C MET A 79 -10.79 15.21 19.37
N ARG A 80 -11.32 15.38 18.16
CA ARG A 80 -11.65 14.27 17.25
C ARG A 80 -10.41 13.46 16.91
N GLU A 81 -9.32 14.13 16.57
CA GLU A 81 -8.06 13.48 16.21
C GLU A 81 -7.46 12.74 17.40
N LEU A 82 -7.47 13.35 18.58
CA LEU A 82 -7.11 12.67 19.82
C LEU A 82 -7.99 11.43 20.02
N ALA A 83 -9.30 11.53 19.82
CA ALA A 83 -10.21 10.40 19.95
C ALA A 83 -9.88 9.27 18.97
N LEU A 84 -9.61 9.61 17.70
CA LEU A 84 -9.18 8.63 16.69
C LEU A 84 -7.85 7.97 17.05
N VAL A 85 -6.87 8.72 17.60
CA VAL A 85 -5.59 8.16 18.06
C VAL A 85 -5.82 7.09 19.13
N LEU A 86 -6.61 7.44 20.14
CA LEU A 86 -6.88 6.55 21.28
C LEU A 86 -7.63 5.28 20.82
N VAL A 87 -8.58 5.46 19.91
CA VAL A 87 -9.38 4.37 19.36
C VAL A 87 -8.56 3.46 18.44
N ASP A 88 -7.73 4.04 17.58
CA ASP A 88 -6.88 3.30 16.64
C ASP A 88 -5.89 2.40 17.39
N ARG A 89 -5.19 2.96 18.38
CA ARG A 89 -4.26 2.23 19.24
C ARG A 89 -4.95 1.07 19.95
N THR A 90 -6.11 1.35 20.53
CA THR A 90 -6.89 0.36 21.28
C THR A 90 -7.36 -0.79 20.38
N ALA A 91 -7.80 -0.49 19.16
CA ALA A 91 -8.15 -1.54 18.21
C ALA A 91 -6.93 -2.35 17.78
N ARG A 92 -5.81 -1.72 17.41
CA ARG A 92 -4.60 -2.46 17.00
C ARG A 92 -4.12 -3.45 18.06
N GLU A 93 -4.12 -3.07 19.33
CA GLU A 93 -3.65 -3.94 20.41
C GLU A 93 -4.60 -5.12 20.71
N ARG A 94 -5.90 -5.04 20.38
CA ARG A 94 -6.91 -5.95 20.95
C ARG A 94 -8.05 -6.38 20.05
N TYR A 95 -8.07 -5.93 18.80
CA TYR A 95 -9.13 -6.28 17.87
C TYR A 95 -9.30 -7.80 17.72
N CYS A 96 -8.23 -8.57 17.92
CA CYS A 96 -8.27 -10.04 17.95
C CYS A 96 -8.96 -10.63 19.20
N MET A 97 -8.99 -9.92 20.32
CA MET A 97 -9.55 -10.36 21.60
C MET A 97 -11.05 -10.07 21.76
N TYR A 98 -11.62 -9.20 20.92
CA TYR A 98 -13.05 -8.86 20.99
C TYR A 98 -13.94 -9.96 20.40
N SER A 99 -15.13 -10.10 20.97
CA SER A 99 -16.22 -10.87 20.34
C SER A 99 -16.64 -10.20 19.02
N PRO A 100 -17.20 -10.94 18.05
CA PRO A 100 -17.64 -10.36 16.78
C PRO A 100 -18.59 -9.15 16.94
N GLY A 101 -19.52 -9.20 17.91
CA GLY A 101 -20.42 -8.09 18.21
C GLY A 101 -19.67 -6.85 18.74
N ALA A 102 -18.71 -7.03 19.63
CA ALA A 102 -17.88 -5.94 20.16
C ALA A 102 -16.99 -5.33 19.05
N LYS A 103 -16.46 -6.15 18.13
CA LYS A 103 -15.74 -5.64 16.95
C LYS A 103 -16.63 -4.73 16.10
N GLY A 104 -17.86 -5.17 15.80
CA GLY A 104 -18.81 -4.37 15.01
C GLY A 104 -19.14 -3.02 15.64
N GLN A 105 -19.44 -3.01 16.95
CA GLN A 105 -19.72 -1.76 17.67
C GLN A 105 -18.51 -0.81 17.68
N TYR A 106 -17.30 -1.36 17.84
CA TYR A 106 -16.08 -0.58 17.86
C TYR A 106 -15.74 0.00 16.49
N THR A 107 -15.86 -0.81 15.43
CA THR A 107 -15.75 -0.39 14.02
C THR A 107 -16.73 0.76 13.72
N ASN A 108 -17.98 0.67 14.19
CA ASN A 108 -18.96 1.73 14.02
C ASN A 108 -18.57 3.01 14.77
N LEU A 109 -18.04 2.89 15.99
CA LEU A 109 -17.52 4.02 16.73
C LEU A 109 -16.37 4.70 15.99
N VAL A 110 -15.40 3.95 15.46
CA VAL A 110 -14.26 4.53 14.72
C VAL A 110 -14.76 5.33 13.52
N LYS A 111 -15.65 4.74 12.71
CA LYS A 111 -16.27 5.42 11.57
C LYS A 111 -17.01 6.67 11.99
N HIS A 112 -17.81 6.56 13.05
CA HIS A 112 -18.59 7.69 13.56
C HIS A 112 -17.69 8.85 13.96
N ILE A 113 -16.61 8.58 14.70
CA ILE A 113 -15.64 9.61 15.09
C ILE A 113 -14.97 10.19 13.84
N ALA A 114 -14.55 9.36 12.90
CA ALA A 114 -13.89 9.81 11.67
C ALA A 114 -14.79 10.75 10.87
N LEU A 115 -16.05 10.36 10.68
CA LEU A 115 -17.05 11.11 9.92
C LEU A 115 -17.66 12.28 10.70
N SER A 116 -17.45 12.36 12.01
CA SER A 116 -17.96 13.45 12.84
C SER A 116 -17.17 14.73 12.59
N GLY A 117 -17.82 15.77 12.06
CA GLY A 117 -17.22 17.09 11.87
C GLY A 117 -16.54 17.29 10.50
N PRO A 118 -16.07 18.52 10.22
CA PRO A 118 -15.59 18.88 8.88
C PRO A 118 -14.33 18.09 8.50
N PRO A 119 -14.17 17.72 7.21
CA PRO A 119 -12.95 17.07 6.73
C PRO A 119 -11.75 17.96 7.06
N SER A 120 -10.65 17.35 7.48
CA SER A 120 -9.44 18.10 7.78
C SER A 120 -8.97 18.85 6.51
N SER A 121 -8.84 20.18 6.59
CA SER A 121 -8.21 20.97 5.53
C SER A 121 -6.77 20.51 5.34
N ASP A 122 -6.25 20.56 4.11
CA ASP A 122 -4.83 20.26 3.82
C ASP A 122 -3.84 21.10 4.65
N SER A 123 -4.26 22.28 5.12
CA SER A 123 -3.57 22.99 6.20
C SER A 123 -3.86 22.30 7.53
N VAL A 124 -3.20 21.17 7.72
CA VAL A 124 -3.18 20.42 8.97
C VAL A 124 -2.63 21.34 10.06
N SER A 125 -3.40 21.58 11.11
CA SER A 125 -2.89 22.39 12.23
C SER A 125 -1.61 21.73 12.77
N PRO A 126 -0.61 22.48 13.27
CA PRO A 126 0.61 21.89 13.82
C PRO A 126 0.33 20.81 14.90
N HIS A 127 -0.77 20.99 15.65
CA HIS A 127 -1.23 20.02 16.65
C HIS A 127 -1.75 18.71 16.02
N THR A 128 -2.50 18.82 14.93
CA THR A 128 -2.95 17.66 14.14
C THR A 128 -1.77 16.93 13.51
N GLN A 129 -0.81 17.68 12.95
CA GLN A 129 0.37 17.09 12.30
C GLN A 129 1.19 16.31 13.33
N PHE A 130 1.40 16.88 14.51
CA PHE A 130 2.04 16.20 15.63
C PHE A 130 1.35 14.89 16.00
N LEU A 131 0.02 14.89 16.15
CA LEU A 131 -0.73 13.66 16.46
C LEU A 131 -0.59 12.61 15.35
N ARG A 132 -0.60 13.02 14.08
CA ARG A 132 -0.38 12.12 12.93
C ARG A 132 1.03 11.55 12.90
N ASP A 133 2.04 12.39 13.11
CA ASP A 133 3.45 11.98 13.14
C ASP A 133 3.73 11.03 14.30
N TRP A 134 3.17 11.33 15.47
CA TRP A 134 3.26 10.47 16.66
C TRP A 134 2.70 9.06 16.37
N ILE A 135 1.54 8.98 15.72
CA ILE A 135 0.96 7.71 15.30
C ILE A 135 1.88 7.00 14.30
N GLY A 136 2.36 7.72 13.27
CA GLY A 136 3.27 7.16 12.28
C GLY A 136 4.46 6.45 12.94
N GLN A 137 5.10 7.10 13.92
CA GLN A 137 6.21 6.55 14.67
C GLN A 137 5.80 5.34 15.53
N CYS A 138 4.66 5.42 16.24
CA CYS A 138 4.15 4.29 17.02
C CYS A 138 3.73 3.09 16.16
N CYS A 139 3.33 3.32 14.91
CA CYS A 139 2.92 2.27 14.00
C CYS A 139 4.11 1.48 13.45
N VAL A 140 5.21 2.17 13.09
CA VAL A 140 6.39 1.57 12.43
C VAL A 140 7.03 0.44 13.24
N GLU A 141 6.97 0.50 14.57
CA GLU A 141 7.57 -0.54 15.43
C GLU A 141 6.80 -1.88 15.46
N TYR A 142 5.56 -1.96 14.95
CA TYR A 142 4.70 -3.15 15.08
C TYR A 142 4.18 -3.74 13.75
N HIS A 143 4.82 -3.41 12.62
CA HIS A 143 4.30 -3.71 11.27
C HIS A 143 4.13 -5.20 10.91
N SER A 144 4.71 -6.16 11.62
CA SER A 144 4.74 -7.56 11.14
C SER A 144 3.60 -8.47 11.62
N SER A 145 2.66 -8.01 12.46
CA SER A 145 1.64 -8.91 13.05
C SER A 145 0.23 -8.32 13.26
N LEU A 146 0.03 -7.04 12.94
CA LEU A 146 -1.24 -6.37 13.21
C LEU A 146 -2.22 -6.55 12.05
N ARG A 147 -3.41 -7.10 12.32
CA ARG A 147 -4.48 -7.14 11.32
C ARG A 147 -5.01 -5.72 11.06
N PRO A 148 -5.18 -5.32 9.80
CA PRO A 148 -5.75 -4.03 9.45
C PRO A 148 -7.22 -3.91 9.91
N PHE A 149 -7.72 -2.66 10.00
CA PHE A 149 -9.14 -2.41 10.24
C PHE A 149 -10.01 -3.00 9.12
N PRO A 150 -11.31 -3.21 9.37
CA PRO A 150 -12.27 -3.44 8.31
C PRO A 150 -12.20 -2.35 7.22
N TYR A 151 -12.44 -2.74 5.97
CA TYR A 151 -12.28 -1.91 4.77
C TYR A 151 -13.08 -0.60 4.82
N ASP A 152 -14.30 -0.68 5.31
CA ASP A 152 -15.21 0.45 5.45
C ASP A 152 -14.74 1.47 6.50
N VAL A 153 -14.01 1.03 7.54
CA VAL A 153 -13.33 1.93 8.48
C VAL A 153 -12.15 2.59 7.78
N GLU A 154 -11.32 1.80 7.08
CA GLU A 154 -10.15 2.33 6.40
C GLU A 154 -10.55 3.38 5.36
N ALA A 155 -11.61 3.11 4.58
CA ALA A 155 -12.18 4.05 3.62
C ALA A 155 -12.63 5.35 4.31
N ALA A 156 -13.30 5.28 5.47
CA ALA A 156 -13.67 6.46 6.25
C ALA A 156 -12.44 7.24 6.78
N LEU A 157 -11.40 6.54 7.25
CA LEU A 157 -10.15 7.15 7.71
C LEU A 157 -9.38 7.82 6.57
N ILE A 158 -9.41 7.24 5.37
CA ILE A 158 -8.83 7.85 4.17
C ILE A 158 -9.62 9.09 3.80
N ARG A 159 -10.95 9.03 3.64
CA ARG A 159 -11.82 10.18 3.28
C ARG A 159 -11.62 11.39 4.20
N THR A 160 -11.36 11.13 5.48
CA THR A 160 -11.15 12.16 6.50
C THR A 160 -9.69 12.64 6.56
N ARG A 161 -8.84 12.11 5.68
CA ARG A 161 -7.39 12.32 5.55
C ARG A 161 -6.62 12.00 6.83
N TRP A 162 -7.17 11.12 7.64
CA TRP A 162 -6.59 10.72 8.91
C TRP A 162 -5.45 9.72 8.72
N ARG A 163 -5.59 8.79 7.76
CA ARG A 163 -4.50 7.90 7.33
C ARG A 163 -3.91 8.37 6.01
N SER A 164 -2.58 8.24 5.88
CA SER A 164 -1.94 8.39 4.58
C SER A 164 -2.47 7.32 3.65
N SER A 165 -2.92 7.73 2.47
CA SER A 165 -3.50 6.83 1.49
C SER A 165 -2.55 5.69 1.05
N ALA A 166 -1.23 5.90 1.17
CA ALA A 166 -0.25 5.01 0.53
C ALA A 166 0.16 3.75 1.33
N ALA A 167 -0.03 3.69 2.65
CA ALA A 167 0.50 2.57 3.45
C ALA A 167 -0.51 1.41 3.55
N TYR A 168 -1.47 1.49 4.48
CA TYR A 168 -2.35 0.37 4.80
C TYR A 168 -3.49 0.13 3.81
N GLY A 169 -4.10 1.20 3.28
CA GLY A 169 -5.22 1.04 2.35
C GLY A 169 -4.80 0.34 1.04
N LEU A 170 -3.55 0.52 0.59
CA LEU A 170 -3.05 -0.19 -0.59
C LEU A 170 -2.81 -1.69 -0.31
N GLU A 171 -2.29 -2.04 0.86
CA GLU A 171 -2.15 -3.44 1.30
C GLU A 171 -3.50 -4.15 1.36
N LEU A 172 -4.53 -3.45 1.85
CA LEU A 172 -5.90 -3.95 1.92
C LEU A 172 -6.51 -4.27 0.54
N LEU A 173 -6.21 -3.49 -0.50
CA LEU A 173 -6.70 -3.76 -1.85
C LEU A 173 -6.21 -5.10 -2.41
N VAL A 174 -5.04 -5.55 -1.96
CA VAL A 174 -4.38 -6.76 -2.44
C VAL A 174 -4.80 -8.01 -1.65
N ALA A 175 -5.40 -7.83 -0.46
CA ALA A 175 -5.86 -8.93 0.40
C ALA A 175 -6.97 -9.80 -0.26
N ASN A 176 -6.98 -11.09 0.09
CA ASN A 176 -7.90 -12.09 -0.47
C ASN A 176 -9.30 -12.13 0.15
N ASP A 177 -9.39 -11.79 1.43
CA ASP A 177 -10.56 -12.11 2.26
C ASP A 177 -11.69 -11.07 2.09
N VAL A 178 -11.79 -10.44 0.92
CA VAL A 178 -12.51 -9.17 0.72
C VAL A 178 -13.43 -9.23 -0.47
N SER A 179 -14.62 -8.65 -0.33
CA SER A 179 -15.54 -8.49 -1.44
C SER A 179 -15.08 -7.40 -2.43
N GLU A 180 -15.49 -7.54 -3.69
CA GLU A 180 -15.25 -6.53 -4.74
C GLU A 180 -15.85 -5.16 -4.36
N ALA A 181 -16.99 -5.15 -3.66
CA ALA A 181 -17.66 -3.93 -3.20
C ALA A 181 -16.83 -3.15 -2.17
N GLU A 182 -16.21 -3.83 -1.21
CA GLU A 182 -15.35 -3.21 -0.19
C GLU A 182 -14.07 -2.63 -0.81
N LYS A 183 -13.46 -3.33 -1.76
CA LYS A 183 -12.28 -2.80 -2.48
C LYS A 183 -12.64 -1.59 -3.34
N LYS A 184 -13.84 -1.59 -3.93
CA LYS A 184 -14.34 -0.43 -4.68
C LYS A 184 -14.57 0.78 -3.78
N ASP A 185 -15.18 0.61 -2.61
CA ASP A 185 -15.36 1.70 -1.64
C ASP A 185 -14.01 2.29 -1.20
N LEU A 186 -13.00 1.45 -1.04
CA LEU A 186 -11.64 1.89 -0.71
C LEU A 186 -10.99 2.68 -1.86
N LEU A 187 -11.19 2.26 -3.12
CA LEU A 187 -10.76 3.02 -4.30
C LEU A 187 -11.49 4.36 -4.43
N ASP A 188 -12.78 4.39 -4.13
CA ASP A 188 -13.58 5.62 -4.10
C ASP A 188 -13.06 6.58 -3.04
N ALA A 189 -12.73 6.09 -1.85
CA ALA A 189 -12.08 6.88 -0.81
C ALA A 189 -10.74 7.47 -1.28
N PHE A 190 -9.90 6.71 -1.99
CA PHE A 190 -8.66 7.23 -2.58
C PHE A 190 -8.89 8.32 -3.62
N LYS A 191 -9.93 8.17 -4.44
CA LYS A 191 -10.32 9.16 -5.43
C LYS A 191 -10.82 10.44 -4.77
N GLU A 192 -11.70 10.33 -3.78
CA GLU A 192 -12.30 11.47 -3.07
C GLU A 192 -11.24 12.37 -2.40
N VAL A 193 -10.14 11.79 -1.91
CA VAL A 193 -9.04 12.57 -1.33
C VAL A 193 -8.02 13.10 -2.33
N GLY A 194 -8.22 12.83 -3.62
CA GLY A 194 -7.33 13.25 -4.71
C GLY A 194 -6.03 12.47 -4.79
N PHE A 195 -5.92 11.31 -4.12
CA PHE A 195 -4.71 10.47 -4.22
C PHE A 195 -4.50 10.01 -5.66
N LEU A 196 -5.59 9.61 -6.32
CA LEU A 196 -5.60 9.14 -7.70
C LEU A 196 -5.50 10.27 -8.74
N ASP A 197 -5.64 11.52 -8.32
CA ASP A 197 -5.41 12.69 -9.19
C ASP A 197 -3.91 12.95 -9.38
N THR A 198 -3.06 12.47 -8.47
CA THR A 198 -1.61 12.59 -8.55
C THR A 198 -0.97 11.47 -9.39
N ALA A 199 0.04 11.80 -10.20
CA ALA A 199 0.79 10.81 -10.97
C ALA A 199 1.45 9.76 -10.06
N LYS A 200 2.01 10.20 -8.93
CA LYS A 200 2.61 9.34 -7.91
C LYS A 200 1.58 8.37 -7.32
N GLY A 201 0.39 8.84 -6.94
CA GLY A 201 -0.64 7.99 -6.36
C GLY A 201 -1.17 6.94 -7.34
N ARG A 202 -1.39 7.32 -8.61
CA ARG A 202 -1.74 6.37 -9.67
C ARG A 202 -0.66 5.31 -9.86
N LEU A 203 0.60 5.73 -9.95
CA LEU A 203 1.73 4.82 -10.11
C LEU A 203 1.82 3.83 -8.94
N THR A 204 1.78 4.32 -7.70
CA THR A 204 1.86 3.46 -6.50
C THR A 204 0.68 2.49 -6.42
N LEU A 205 -0.55 2.92 -6.73
CA LEU A 205 -1.71 2.03 -6.79
C LEU A 205 -1.53 0.94 -7.85
N LEU A 206 -1.14 1.32 -9.07
CA LEU A 206 -0.96 0.37 -10.17
C LEU A 206 0.17 -0.62 -9.88
N GLN A 207 1.29 -0.16 -9.31
CA GLN A 207 2.37 -1.03 -8.84
C GLN A 207 1.85 -2.06 -7.83
N LYS A 208 1.08 -1.62 -6.82
CA LYS A 208 0.50 -2.51 -5.81
C LYS A 208 -0.51 -3.51 -6.37
N LEU A 209 -1.38 -3.08 -7.28
CA LEU A 209 -2.31 -3.99 -7.95
C LEU A 209 -1.58 -4.97 -8.90
N ALA A 210 -0.47 -4.51 -9.51
CA ALA A 210 0.36 -5.31 -10.41
C ALA A 210 1.24 -6.33 -9.67
N GLU A 211 1.72 -6.02 -8.46
CA GLU A 211 2.43 -6.97 -7.58
C GLU A 211 1.63 -8.26 -7.34
N GLY A 212 0.29 -8.17 -7.43
CA GLY A 212 -0.56 -9.27 -7.02
C GLY A 212 -0.41 -9.52 -5.53
N GLN A 213 -0.72 -10.72 -5.07
CA GLN A 213 -0.84 -11.00 -3.63
C GLN A 213 0.47 -10.94 -2.87
N GLU A 214 0.41 -10.36 -1.66
CA GLU A 214 1.49 -10.46 -0.69
C GLU A 214 1.72 -11.90 -0.25
N TRP A 215 3.01 -12.22 -0.14
CA TRP A 215 3.54 -13.39 0.49
C TRP A 215 3.07 -13.46 1.95
N ASP A 216 2.31 -14.49 2.30
CA ASP A 216 2.00 -14.78 3.71
C ASP A 216 3.32 -15.16 4.41
N HIS A 217 3.98 -14.21 5.06
CA HIS A 217 5.27 -14.45 5.75
C HIS A 217 5.20 -15.61 6.76
N ALA A 218 4.01 -15.98 7.23
CA ALA A 218 3.81 -17.13 8.11
C ALA A 218 3.76 -18.48 7.36
N LYS A 219 3.35 -18.48 6.09
CA LYS A 219 3.31 -19.67 5.24
C LYS A 219 4.40 -19.51 4.19
N ARG A 220 5.56 -20.13 4.40
CA ARG A 220 6.76 -20.10 3.53
C ARG A 220 6.56 -20.69 2.11
N HIS A 221 5.36 -20.62 1.57
CA HIS A 221 4.99 -21.04 0.23
C HIS A 221 4.08 -19.98 -0.39
N PRO A 222 4.27 -19.61 -1.67
CA PRO A 222 3.27 -18.83 -2.38
C PRO A 222 1.96 -19.62 -2.36
N PRO A 223 0.81 -19.00 -2.04
CA PRO A 223 -0.45 -19.71 -2.09
C PRO A 223 -0.66 -20.23 -3.52
N LYS A 224 -0.69 -21.56 -3.66
CA LYS A 224 -1.06 -22.26 -4.92
C LYS A 224 -2.51 -21.97 -5.35
N SER A 225 -3.28 -21.22 -4.57
CA SER A 225 -4.65 -20.87 -4.94
C SER A 225 -4.60 -19.79 -6.00
N ARG A 226 -5.21 -20.08 -7.16
CA ARG A 226 -5.55 -19.12 -8.21
C ARG A 226 -5.92 -17.78 -7.57
N SER A 227 -4.98 -16.86 -7.62
CA SER A 227 -5.11 -15.51 -7.12
C SER A 227 -6.30 -14.86 -7.82
N ASN A 228 -6.95 -13.92 -7.14
CA ASN A 228 -8.13 -13.22 -7.69
C ASN A 228 -7.68 -12.19 -8.75
N ASN A 229 -6.94 -12.64 -9.76
CA ASN A 229 -6.32 -11.84 -10.82
C ASN A 229 -7.38 -11.09 -11.61
N ALA A 230 -8.51 -11.76 -11.87
CA ALA A 230 -9.66 -11.13 -12.50
C ALA A 230 -10.15 -9.92 -11.69
N LEU A 231 -10.15 -10.02 -10.34
CA LEU A 231 -10.47 -8.88 -9.49
C LEU A 231 -9.39 -7.79 -9.56
N SER A 232 -8.10 -8.14 -9.50
CA SER A 232 -7.02 -7.15 -9.65
C SER A 232 -7.09 -6.42 -10.99
N ILE A 233 -7.34 -7.14 -12.09
CA ILE A 233 -7.53 -6.56 -13.43
C ILE A 233 -8.74 -5.62 -13.45
N ARG A 234 -9.89 -6.05 -12.91
CA ARG A 234 -11.07 -5.18 -12.79
C ARG A 234 -10.81 -3.94 -11.94
N LEU A 235 -10.00 -4.04 -10.89
CA LEU A 235 -9.63 -2.89 -10.06
C LEU A 235 -8.66 -1.96 -10.78
N ILE A 236 -7.74 -2.49 -11.60
CA ILE A 236 -6.89 -1.70 -12.50
C ILE A 236 -7.78 -0.96 -13.51
N GLU A 237 -8.72 -1.64 -14.16
CA GLU A 237 -9.72 -1.05 -15.07
C GLU A 237 -10.53 0.05 -14.39
N TYR A 238 -11.00 -0.22 -13.17
CA TYR A 238 -11.75 0.74 -12.37
C TYR A 238 -10.91 1.97 -12.02
N ALA A 239 -9.68 1.77 -11.57
CA ALA A 239 -8.77 2.86 -11.23
C ALA A 239 -8.48 3.72 -12.46
N LEU A 240 -8.14 3.09 -13.59
CA LEU A 240 -7.86 3.77 -14.84
C LEU A 240 -9.08 4.55 -15.37
N SER A 241 -10.25 3.91 -15.47
CA SER A 241 -11.50 4.57 -15.91
C SER A 241 -11.97 5.67 -14.96
N SER A 242 -11.63 5.58 -13.68
CA SER A 242 -11.95 6.60 -12.68
C SER A 242 -11.04 7.81 -12.74
N CYS A 243 -9.80 7.65 -13.24
CA CYS A 243 -8.79 8.70 -13.29
C CYS A 243 -8.75 9.47 -14.61
N PHE A 244 -9.20 8.86 -15.70
CA PHE A 244 -9.11 9.43 -17.04
C PHE A 244 -10.50 9.62 -17.67
N PRO A 245 -10.73 10.70 -18.44
CA PRO A 245 -11.99 10.89 -19.15
C PRO A 245 -12.24 9.75 -20.15
N ALA A 246 -13.51 9.40 -20.37
CA ALA A 246 -13.91 8.40 -21.34
C ALA A 246 -13.36 8.74 -22.75
N GLY A 247 -12.58 7.83 -23.34
CA GLY A 247 -12.04 7.96 -24.70
C GLY A 247 -10.52 8.20 -24.81
N LEU A 248 -9.80 8.37 -23.70
CA LEU A 248 -8.34 8.18 -23.69
C LEU A 248 -8.00 6.74 -23.29
N ASP A 249 -7.13 6.09 -24.06
CA ASP A 249 -6.46 4.86 -23.65
C ASP A 249 -5.70 5.16 -22.34
N SER A 250 -6.27 4.72 -21.22
CA SER A 250 -5.98 5.28 -19.89
C SER A 250 -4.53 5.06 -19.44
N LEU A 251 -3.89 3.98 -19.90
CA LEU A 251 -2.46 3.76 -19.67
C LEU A 251 -1.59 4.64 -20.58
N GLN A 252 -1.98 4.86 -21.84
CA GLN A 252 -1.22 5.73 -22.76
C GLN A 252 -1.21 7.20 -22.32
N ALA A 253 -2.20 7.61 -21.51
CA ALA A 253 -2.22 8.93 -20.86
C ALA A 253 -1.12 9.11 -19.80
N MET A 254 -0.53 8.01 -19.31
CA MET A 254 0.61 8.05 -18.38
C MET A 254 1.93 8.26 -19.14
N SER A 255 2.88 8.91 -18.45
CA SER A 255 4.24 9.06 -18.97
C SER A 255 4.88 7.69 -19.26
N ARG A 256 5.78 7.63 -20.26
CA ARG A 256 6.51 6.39 -20.57
C ARG A 256 7.35 5.91 -19.38
N THR A 257 7.91 6.84 -18.61
CA THR A 257 8.66 6.56 -17.37
C THR A 257 7.77 5.87 -16.33
N ASP A 258 6.56 6.38 -16.08
CA ASP A 258 5.64 5.78 -15.11
C ASP A 258 5.14 4.41 -15.58
N ARG A 259 4.78 4.26 -16.86
CA ARG A 259 4.34 2.97 -17.41
C ARG A 259 5.40 1.88 -17.25
N ARG A 260 6.66 2.21 -17.55
CA ARG A 260 7.78 1.28 -17.39
C ARG A 260 7.96 0.85 -15.94
N LYS A 261 7.75 1.75 -14.98
CA LYS A 261 7.84 1.44 -13.54
C LYS A 261 6.78 0.46 -13.03
N ILE A 262 5.74 0.15 -13.81
CA ILE A 262 4.70 -0.83 -13.43
C ILE A 262 5.13 -2.26 -13.76
N LEU A 263 5.77 -2.47 -14.92
CA LEU A 263 6.05 -3.83 -15.43
C LEU A 263 6.90 -4.72 -14.50
N PRO A 264 7.97 -4.21 -13.83
CA PRO A 264 8.76 -5.05 -12.94
C PRO A 264 7.95 -5.66 -11.79
N TYR A 265 6.86 -5.01 -11.38
CA TYR A 265 5.99 -5.48 -10.30
C TYR A 265 5.09 -6.64 -10.75
N ALA A 266 4.57 -6.56 -11.98
CA ALA A 266 3.81 -7.67 -12.58
C ALA A 266 4.67 -8.90 -12.91
N GLY A 267 5.95 -8.71 -13.25
CA GLY A 267 6.89 -9.78 -13.60
C GLY A 267 7.85 -10.21 -12.47
N GLY A 268 7.57 -9.83 -11.21
CA GLY A 268 8.45 -10.05 -10.06
C GLY A 268 8.27 -11.39 -9.34
N TYR A 269 8.67 -11.44 -8.06
CA TYR A 269 8.69 -12.66 -7.22
C TYR A 269 7.32 -13.34 -7.08
N THR A 270 6.25 -12.53 -7.05
CA THR A 270 4.84 -12.94 -6.99
C THR A 270 4.15 -12.75 -8.35
N GLY A 271 4.95 -12.69 -9.41
CA GLY A 271 4.54 -12.25 -10.74
C GLY A 271 3.32 -12.98 -11.26
N ASN A 272 2.50 -12.23 -11.99
CA ASN A 272 1.17 -12.65 -12.35
C ASN A 272 1.00 -12.61 -13.86
N GLU A 273 1.11 -13.78 -14.50
CA GLU A 273 1.08 -13.92 -15.96
C GLU A 273 -0.16 -13.26 -16.58
N GLU A 274 -1.33 -13.40 -15.94
CA GLU A 274 -2.59 -12.83 -16.42
C GLU A 274 -2.58 -11.29 -16.34
N ILE A 275 -2.08 -10.72 -15.24
CA ILE A 275 -1.99 -9.26 -15.08
C ILE A 275 -0.93 -8.71 -16.04
N LEU A 276 0.23 -9.36 -16.16
CA LEU A 276 1.26 -8.93 -17.10
C LEU A 276 0.74 -8.97 -18.54
N LYS A 277 0.07 -10.06 -18.93
CA LYS A 277 -0.56 -10.19 -20.25
C LYS A 277 -1.55 -9.05 -20.50
N TYR A 278 -2.44 -8.79 -19.55
CA TYR A 278 -3.39 -7.68 -19.62
C TYR A 278 -2.69 -6.33 -19.80
N LEU A 279 -1.66 -6.05 -18.98
CA LEU A 279 -0.92 -4.79 -19.04
C LEU A 279 -0.20 -4.60 -20.38
N LEU A 280 0.43 -5.66 -20.91
CA LEU A 280 1.08 -5.64 -22.21
C LEU A 280 0.06 -5.41 -23.35
N ASP A 281 -1.09 -6.11 -23.31
CA ASP A 281 -2.18 -5.96 -24.29
C ASP A 281 -2.78 -4.53 -24.28
N ASN A 282 -2.65 -3.79 -23.18
CA ASN A 282 -3.16 -2.42 -23.00
C ASN A 282 -2.08 -1.34 -23.17
N GLY A 283 -1.00 -1.62 -23.92
CA GLY A 283 -0.06 -0.59 -24.38
C GLY A 283 1.18 -0.39 -23.50
N LEU A 284 1.53 -1.37 -22.65
CA LEU A 284 2.84 -1.40 -21.99
C LEU A 284 3.90 -2.18 -22.80
N GLU A 285 3.54 -2.79 -23.93
CA GLU A 285 4.51 -3.46 -24.83
C GLU A 285 5.57 -2.49 -25.34
N GLU A 286 5.23 -1.21 -25.61
CA GLU A 286 6.19 -0.20 -26.08
C GLU A 286 7.26 0.16 -25.05
N VAL A 287 6.99 -0.05 -23.75
CA VAL A 287 7.93 0.27 -22.67
C VAL A 287 8.70 -0.94 -22.18
N LEU A 288 8.52 -2.10 -22.82
CA LEU A 288 9.10 -3.38 -22.42
C LEU A 288 10.63 -3.37 -22.43
N ASN A 289 11.24 -2.65 -23.38
CA ASN A 289 12.68 -2.61 -23.61
C ASN A 289 13.31 -1.23 -23.35
N ILE A 290 12.59 -0.33 -22.65
CA ILE A 290 13.11 1.00 -22.34
C ILE A 290 14.00 0.93 -21.10
N VAL A 291 15.22 1.49 -21.21
CA VAL A 291 16.20 1.52 -20.13
C VAL A 291 16.35 2.94 -19.60
N THR A 292 16.49 3.06 -18.28
CA THR A 292 16.83 4.30 -17.58
C THR A 292 18.22 4.05 -17.06
N CYS A 293 19.17 4.90 -17.43
CA CYS A 293 20.53 4.84 -16.91
C CYS A 293 21.08 6.25 -16.64
N PRO A 294 22.02 6.40 -15.69
CA PRO A 294 22.64 5.33 -14.88
C PRO A 294 22.42 5.53 -13.37
N ALA A 295 22.04 4.49 -12.62
CA ALA A 295 22.34 4.51 -11.19
C ALA A 295 23.88 4.52 -11.01
N PRO A 296 24.44 5.29 -10.05
CA PRO A 296 25.87 5.40 -9.85
C PRO A 296 26.47 4.03 -9.50
N LYS A 297 27.79 3.86 -9.75
CA LYS A 297 28.65 2.73 -9.33
C LYS A 297 28.74 2.57 -7.79
N SER A 298 27.61 2.59 -7.12
CA SER A 298 27.44 2.56 -5.68
C SER A 298 26.93 1.19 -5.30
N ILE A 299 27.78 0.46 -4.57
CA ILE A 299 27.44 -0.77 -3.89
C ILE A 299 26.35 -0.44 -2.86
N GLY A 300 25.08 -0.59 -3.25
CA GLY A 300 23.97 -0.23 -2.37
C GLY A 300 22.63 -0.02 -3.08
N ILE A 301 22.04 -1.13 -3.54
CA ILE A 301 20.59 -1.36 -3.66
C ILE A 301 19.79 -0.27 -4.44
N ALA A 302 19.72 -0.39 -5.76
CA ALA A 302 18.58 0.09 -6.55
C ALA A 302 18.26 -0.91 -7.66
N TRP A 303 17.52 -1.97 -7.32
CA TRP A 303 17.09 -3.04 -8.24
C TRP A 303 15.94 -2.60 -9.18
N GLU A 304 15.77 -1.29 -9.37
CA GLU A 304 14.67 -0.66 -10.11
C GLU A 304 14.98 -0.57 -11.61
N ASP A 305 16.26 -0.65 -11.99
CA ASP A 305 16.72 -0.62 -13.38
C ASP A 305 16.89 -2.00 -14.03
N CYS A 306 16.64 -3.09 -13.30
CA CYS A 306 16.62 -4.43 -13.89
C CYS A 306 15.36 -4.61 -14.75
N LEU A 307 15.54 -4.90 -16.05
CA LEU A 307 14.41 -5.16 -16.94
C LEU A 307 13.58 -6.36 -16.45
N VAL A 308 12.30 -6.34 -16.84
CA VAL A 308 11.28 -7.34 -16.47
C VAL A 308 11.75 -8.76 -16.80
N LEU A 309 12.47 -8.93 -17.90
CA LEU A 309 13.03 -10.22 -18.31
C LEU A 309 14.14 -10.72 -17.37
N HIS A 310 15.04 -9.86 -16.90
CA HIS A 310 16.04 -10.24 -15.87
C HIS A 310 15.35 -10.71 -14.60
N ARG A 311 14.27 -10.03 -14.19
CA ARG A 311 13.50 -10.38 -12.99
C ARG A 311 12.83 -11.76 -13.15
N ALA A 312 12.17 -12.00 -14.28
CA ALA A 312 11.55 -13.29 -14.59
C ALA A 312 12.57 -14.44 -14.61
N VAL A 313 13.76 -14.22 -15.18
CA VAL A 313 14.86 -15.20 -15.19
C VAL A 313 15.39 -15.45 -13.77
N LEU A 314 15.63 -14.39 -13.00
CA LEU A 314 16.17 -14.45 -11.64
C LEU A 314 15.26 -15.24 -10.69
N TRP A 315 13.94 -15.01 -10.78
CA TRP A 315 12.94 -15.74 -9.99
C TRP A 315 12.61 -17.11 -10.54
N GLY A 316 12.96 -17.32 -11.81
CA GLY A 316 12.86 -18.62 -12.42
C GLY A 316 11.47 -19.01 -12.90
N ASP A 317 10.65 -18.02 -13.25
CA ASP A 317 9.32 -18.23 -13.78
C ASP A 317 9.38 -18.45 -15.31
N ILE A 318 9.36 -19.72 -15.71
CA ILE A 318 9.50 -20.14 -17.11
C ILE A 318 8.32 -19.64 -17.97
N SER A 319 7.11 -19.63 -17.42
CA SER A 319 5.92 -19.11 -18.12
C SER A 319 6.05 -17.61 -18.36
N MET A 320 6.53 -16.87 -17.36
CA MET A 320 6.80 -15.43 -17.50
C MET A 320 7.90 -15.14 -18.52
N VAL A 321 8.99 -15.91 -18.52
CA VAL A 321 10.06 -15.78 -19.53
C VAL A 321 9.51 -16.06 -20.94
N LYS A 322 8.70 -17.12 -21.12
CA LYS A 322 8.04 -17.40 -22.42
C LYS A 322 7.17 -16.23 -22.86
N LEU A 323 6.27 -15.76 -22.00
CA LEU A 323 5.39 -14.62 -22.29
C LEU A 323 6.18 -13.37 -22.69
N LEU A 324 7.21 -13.00 -21.93
CA LEU A 324 8.02 -11.81 -22.23
C LEU A 324 8.77 -11.94 -23.57
N LEU A 325 9.36 -13.10 -23.86
CA LEU A 325 10.07 -13.34 -25.11
C LEU A 325 9.16 -13.35 -26.34
N ASP A 326 7.96 -13.92 -26.20
CA ASP A 326 6.93 -13.93 -27.25
C ASP A 326 6.38 -12.52 -27.52
N ARG A 327 6.40 -11.65 -26.50
CA ARG A 327 6.03 -10.22 -26.58
C ARG A 327 7.20 -9.31 -26.97
N GLY A 328 8.28 -9.87 -27.52
CA GLY A 328 9.37 -9.07 -28.08
C GLY A 328 10.35 -8.50 -27.05
N ALA A 329 10.43 -9.05 -25.85
CA ALA A 329 11.49 -8.67 -24.91
C ALA A 329 12.87 -8.89 -25.54
N ARG A 330 13.74 -7.91 -25.33
CA ARG A 330 15.13 -7.85 -25.84
C ARG A 330 16.13 -8.38 -24.82
N MET A 331 17.27 -8.84 -25.32
CA MET A 331 18.41 -9.33 -24.54
C MET A 331 19.29 -8.17 -24.09
N LEU A 332 18.72 -7.28 -23.29
CA LEU A 332 19.41 -6.09 -22.78
C LEU A 332 20.35 -6.45 -21.62
N GLN A 333 21.36 -5.61 -21.38
CA GLN A 333 22.21 -5.75 -20.20
C GLN A 333 21.59 -5.03 -18.99
N ASP A 334 21.78 -5.59 -17.79
CA ASP A 334 21.48 -4.89 -16.54
C ASP A 334 22.61 -3.90 -16.16
N ASP A 335 22.45 -3.25 -15.01
CA ASP A 335 23.41 -2.32 -14.42
C ASP A 335 24.79 -2.94 -14.12
N ARG A 336 24.88 -4.28 -14.09
CA ARG A 336 26.11 -5.06 -13.90
C ARG A 336 26.67 -5.60 -15.21
N GLY A 337 26.08 -5.21 -16.35
CA GLY A 337 26.49 -5.70 -17.67
C GLY A 337 26.04 -7.14 -17.96
N LYS A 338 25.14 -7.72 -17.17
CA LYS A 338 24.65 -9.08 -17.36
C LYS A 338 23.41 -9.11 -18.25
N THR A 339 23.40 -10.03 -19.21
CA THR A 339 22.22 -10.33 -20.01
C THR A 339 21.32 -11.32 -19.27
N PRO A 340 20.03 -11.45 -19.64
CA PRO A 340 19.16 -12.48 -19.10
C PRO A 340 19.73 -13.89 -19.29
N LEU A 341 20.44 -14.14 -20.40
CA LEU A 341 21.13 -15.41 -20.62
C LEU A 341 22.27 -15.63 -19.60
N LEU A 342 23.11 -14.62 -19.38
CA LEU A 342 24.18 -14.70 -18.38
C LEU A 342 23.60 -14.95 -16.99
N LEU A 343 22.46 -14.33 -16.64
CA LEU A 343 21.77 -14.60 -15.36
C LEU A 343 21.21 -16.02 -15.27
N ALA A 344 20.70 -16.58 -16.37
CA ALA A 344 20.21 -17.96 -16.40
C ALA A 344 21.34 -18.99 -16.23
N GLU A 345 22.54 -18.69 -16.72
CA GLU A 345 23.73 -19.55 -16.64
C GLU A 345 24.56 -19.35 -15.34
N ASP A 346 24.38 -18.22 -14.66
CA ASP A 346 25.14 -17.86 -13.47
C ASP A 346 24.70 -18.65 -12.22
N LYS A 347 25.58 -19.54 -11.74
CA LYS A 347 25.35 -20.38 -10.56
C LYS A 347 25.33 -19.61 -9.24
N ASN A 348 25.90 -18.40 -9.21
CA ASN A 348 26.06 -17.60 -7.98
C ASN A 348 24.94 -16.58 -7.77
N HIS A 349 24.09 -16.36 -8.77
CA HIS A 349 23.04 -15.33 -8.74
C HIS A 349 21.61 -15.88 -8.62
N SER A 350 21.41 -17.18 -8.43
CA SER A 350 20.12 -17.65 -7.94
C SER A 350 19.88 -17.04 -6.57
N ILE A 351 18.82 -16.25 -6.41
CA ILE A 351 18.32 -15.92 -5.07
C ILE A 351 17.96 -17.27 -4.45
N SER A 352 18.84 -17.81 -3.62
CA SER A 352 18.54 -18.96 -2.78
C SER A 352 17.53 -18.47 -1.76
N VAL A 353 16.25 -18.57 -2.10
CA VAL A 353 15.19 -18.41 -1.11
C VAL A 353 15.45 -19.52 -0.07
N PRO A 354 15.64 -19.21 1.23
CA PRO A 354 15.89 -20.25 2.22
C PRO A 354 14.65 -21.14 2.35
N GLY A 355 14.64 -22.31 1.70
CA GLY A 355 13.61 -23.33 1.95
C GLY A 355 13.12 -24.21 0.79
N ASP A 356 13.51 -24.00 -0.48
CA ASP A 356 13.12 -24.95 -1.56
C ASP A 356 14.32 -25.41 -2.41
N PRO A 357 15.13 -26.35 -1.90
CA PRO A 357 16.36 -26.80 -2.56
C PRO A 357 16.16 -27.72 -3.77
N THR A 358 14.91 -28.02 -4.20
CA THR A 358 14.66 -29.05 -5.23
C THR A 358 14.20 -28.52 -6.58
N LYS A 359 13.85 -27.24 -6.74
CA LYS A 359 13.44 -26.66 -8.04
C LYS A 359 14.57 -26.05 -8.87
N ASP A 360 15.77 -25.93 -8.30
CA ASP A 360 16.76 -25.00 -8.80
C ASP A 360 17.69 -25.54 -9.89
N VAL A 361 17.77 -26.85 -10.16
CA VAL A 361 18.69 -27.35 -11.21
C VAL A 361 17.97 -27.55 -12.54
N GLU A 362 16.80 -28.18 -12.50
CA GLU A 362 16.04 -28.57 -13.71
C GLU A 362 15.48 -27.36 -14.47
N GLY A 363 14.98 -26.35 -13.74
CA GLY A 363 14.47 -25.12 -14.37
C GLY A 363 15.56 -24.18 -14.91
N ARG A 364 16.83 -24.33 -14.51
CA ARG A 364 17.93 -23.46 -15.00
C ARG A 364 18.28 -23.78 -16.45
N GLU A 365 18.47 -25.06 -16.73
CA GLU A 365 18.72 -25.54 -18.09
C GLU A 365 17.54 -25.19 -18.99
N GLU A 366 16.30 -25.41 -18.55
CA GLU A 366 15.13 -25.06 -19.36
C GLU A 366 15.06 -23.57 -19.72
N LYS A 367 15.39 -22.65 -18.78
CA LYS A 367 15.40 -21.20 -19.06
C LYS A 367 16.52 -20.79 -20.01
N ALA A 368 17.73 -21.30 -19.77
CA ALA A 368 18.88 -21.01 -20.62
C ALA A 368 18.63 -21.53 -22.04
N GLU A 369 18.08 -22.74 -22.17
CA GLU A 369 17.69 -23.33 -23.46
C GLU A 369 16.56 -22.54 -24.12
N LEU A 370 15.57 -22.05 -23.38
CA LEU A 370 14.51 -21.20 -23.93
C LEU A 370 15.06 -19.89 -24.51
N ILE A 371 15.95 -19.22 -23.78
CA ILE A 371 16.59 -17.98 -24.23
C ILE A 371 17.51 -18.26 -25.43
N LYS A 372 18.29 -19.34 -25.40
CA LYS A 372 19.12 -19.79 -26.53
C LYS A 372 18.29 -20.13 -27.76
N ALA A 373 17.15 -20.80 -27.58
CA ALA A 373 16.23 -21.14 -28.65
C ALA A 373 15.66 -19.87 -29.30
N LYS A 374 15.25 -18.88 -28.49
CA LYS A 374 14.76 -17.60 -29.00
C LYS A 374 15.83 -16.79 -29.72
N LEU A 375 17.07 -16.79 -29.21
CA LEU A 375 18.22 -16.19 -29.89
C LEU A 375 18.49 -16.86 -31.24
N LYS A 376 18.45 -18.21 -31.28
CA LYS A 376 18.61 -18.99 -32.51
C LYS A 376 17.50 -18.75 -33.52
N GLU A 377 16.23 -18.65 -33.07
CA GLU A 377 15.08 -18.28 -33.90
C GLU A 377 15.29 -16.91 -34.55
N ARG A 378 15.84 -15.95 -33.81
CA ARG A 378 16.20 -14.61 -34.30
C ARG A 378 17.50 -14.59 -35.14
N GLY A 379 18.22 -15.71 -35.26
CA GLY A 379 19.51 -15.79 -35.98
C GLY A 379 20.67 -15.09 -35.27
N LEU A 380 20.59 -14.89 -33.96
CA LEU A 380 21.54 -14.11 -33.16
C LEU A 380 22.50 -15.02 -32.37
N PRO A 381 23.76 -14.59 -32.14
CA PRO A 381 24.72 -15.36 -31.34
C PRO A 381 24.32 -15.40 -29.86
N GLN A 382 24.83 -16.38 -29.11
CA GLN A 382 24.52 -16.51 -27.67
C GLN A 382 24.95 -15.29 -26.83
N GLY A 383 26.06 -14.65 -27.21
CA GLY A 383 26.53 -13.42 -26.57
C GLY A 383 25.87 -12.14 -27.10
N HIS A 384 24.78 -12.25 -27.87
CA HIS A 384 24.10 -11.08 -28.43
C HIS A 384 23.52 -10.20 -27.33
N VAL A 385 23.73 -8.90 -27.51
CA VAL A 385 23.18 -7.85 -26.65
C VAL A 385 22.38 -6.94 -27.57
N ASP A 386 21.10 -6.83 -27.29
CA ASP A 386 20.25 -5.90 -28.00
C ASP A 386 20.55 -4.46 -27.53
N GLU A 387 20.37 -3.48 -28.42
CA GLU A 387 20.29 -2.08 -28.00
C GLU A 387 18.89 -1.79 -27.45
N PRO A 388 18.76 -0.98 -26.39
CA PRO A 388 17.46 -0.60 -25.86
C PRO A 388 16.72 0.29 -26.85
N ASP A 389 15.38 0.26 -26.79
CA ASP A 389 14.55 1.10 -27.68
C ASP A 389 14.76 2.60 -27.41
N GLU A 390 15.00 2.96 -26.15
CA GLU A 390 15.22 4.34 -25.73
C GLU A 390 16.01 4.36 -24.41
N HIS A 391 16.83 5.40 -24.24
CA HIS A 391 17.49 5.74 -22.98
C HIS A 391 16.76 6.93 -22.36
N LEU A 392 15.95 6.68 -21.34
CA LEU A 392 15.29 7.77 -20.61
C LEU A 392 16.25 8.35 -19.56
N SER A 393 16.52 9.66 -19.64
CA SER A 393 17.14 10.42 -18.55
C SER A 393 16.04 10.89 -17.59
N GLU A 394 16.28 10.91 -16.28
CA GLU A 394 15.27 11.25 -15.25
C GLU A 394 14.76 12.72 -15.30
N GLY A 395 14.97 13.47 -16.39
CA GLY A 395 14.67 14.89 -16.52
C GLY A 395 13.49 15.29 -17.42
N GLU A 396 12.81 14.36 -18.10
CA GLU A 396 11.72 14.75 -19.01
C GLU A 396 10.43 15.11 -18.27
N ALA A 397 10.31 16.40 -17.94
CA ALA A 397 9.05 17.05 -17.61
C ALA A 397 8.03 16.90 -18.77
N PRO A 398 6.71 16.91 -18.49
CA PRO A 398 5.70 16.63 -19.50
C PRO A 398 5.77 17.66 -20.63
N ILE A 399 5.69 17.15 -21.86
CA ILE A 399 5.65 17.90 -23.11
C ILE A 399 4.58 18.99 -23.00
N ARG A 400 5.00 20.24 -22.68
CA ARG A 400 4.19 21.41 -22.99
C ARG A 400 4.17 21.54 -24.50
N GLY A 401 2.96 21.64 -25.03
CA GLY A 401 2.65 21.57 -26.45
C GLY A 401 3.60 22.37 -27.32
N ARG A 402 3.95 21.76 -28.45
CA ARG A 402 4.25 22.48 -29.68
C ARG A 402 3.10 23.45 -29.94
N GLU A 403 3.30 24.72 -29.65
CA GLU A 403 2.75 25.76 -30.51
C GLU A 403 3.91 26.38 -31.28
N ASN A 404 3.84 26.15 -32.59
CA ASN A 404 4.57 26.87 -33.60
C ASN A 404 4.51 28.38 -33.32
N LYS A 405 5.65 29.05 -33.43
CA LYS A 405 5.75 30.24 -34.29
C LYS A 405 7.21 30.52 -34.63
N ILE A 406 7.38 30.72 -35.94
CA ILE A 406 8.53 31.25 -36.66
C ILE A 406 8.93 32.61 -36.09
#